data_AF-A0A1I0YR59-F1
#
_entry.id   AF-A0A1I0YR59-F1
#
_cell.length_a   1.000
_cell.length_b   1.000
_cell.length_c   1.000
_cell.angle_alpha   90.00
_cell.angle_beta   90.00
_cell.angle_gamma   90.00
#
_symmetry.space_group_name_H-M   'P 1'
#
loop_
_entity.id
_entity.type
_entity.pdbx_description
1 polymer ?
#
loop_
_entity_poly.entity_id
_entity_poly.type
_entity_poly.pdbx_seq_one_letter_code
_entity_poly.pdbx_strand_id
1 'polypeptide(L)'
;MALTETHKGYHEKMTAAPGEDLSPALALVNTRHRDGDDLPSWLADQTLADSEHDRFQRLREVVRELFLARTESRQPAPSALSELDDVLRVAPGTPALTWAEPPHREWRWLGGTKAERTAAAIAADAIDVLTARGEALAQCPAPGCVKLLLRTHRRRHWCSTRCGDRVRADRHYHRQRP
;
A
#
# COMPACT_ATOMS: atom_id res chain seq x y z
N MET A 1 23.23 30.13 28.80
CA MET A 1 22.24 29.03 28.83
C MET A 1 21.72 28.82 27.42
N ALA A 2 22.38 27.97 26.65
CA ALA A 2 22.05 27.72 25.24
C ALA A 2 20.69 27.04 25.10
N LEU A 3 19.96 27.51 24.10
CA LEU A 3 18.63 27.11 23.65
C LEU A 3 18.62 25.62 23.28
N THR A 4 17.59 24.90 23.70
CA THR A 4 17.21 23.62 23.08
C THR A 4 15.81 23.80 22.50
N GLU A 5 15.78 24.31 21.27
CA GLU A 5 14.62 24.22 20.39
C GLU A 5 14.34 22.75 20.12
N THR A 6 13.22 22.26 20.66
CA THR A 6 12.67 20.96 20.32
C THR A 6 12.23 21.02 18.85
N HIS A 7 13.01 20.40 17.96
CA HIS A 7 12.58 20.12 16.60
C HIS A 7 11.39 19.15 16.65
N LYS A 8 10.19 19.72 16.70
CA LYS A 8 8.94 19.02 16.46
C LYS A 8 8.95 18.63 14.98
N GLY A 9 9.50 17.46 14.67
CA GLY A 9 9.46 16.88 13.34
C GLY A 9 8.02 16.70 12.92
N TYR A 10 7.49 17.66 12.17
CA TYR A 10 6.30 17.44 11.35
C TYR A 10 6.71 16.35 10.35
N HIS A 11 6.35 15.10 10.62
CA HIS A 11 6.23 14.10 9.57
C HIS A 11 5.12 14.60 8.64
N GLU A 12 5.49 15.42 7.67
CA GLU A 12 4.60 15.86 6.61
C GLU A 12 4.06 14.60 5.94
N LYS A 13 2.77 14.30 6.21
CA LYS A 13 2.10 13.10 5.73
C LYS A 13 2.28 13.05 4.21
N MET A 14 3.10 12.13 3.72
CA MET A 14 3.37 12.07 2.29
C MET A 14 2.06 11.93 1.54
N THR A 15 1.92 12.65 0.43
CA THR A 15 0.72 12.54 -0.41
C THR A 15 0.48 11.08 -0.79
N ALA A 16 -0.75 10.61 -0.50
CA ALA A 16 -1.21 9.29 -0.88
C ALA A 16 -1.04 9.12 -2.40
N ALA A 17 -0.47 7.98 -2.81
CA ALA A 17 -0.40 7.66 -4.22
C ALA A 17 -1.81 7.44 -4.79
N PRO A 18 -2.02 7.69 -6.09
CA PRO A 18 -3.29 7.41 -6.74
C PRO A 18 -3.77 5.98 -6.48
N GLY A 19 -4.99 5.85 -5.96
CA GLY A 19 -5.64 4.57 -5.66
C GLY A 19 -5.41 4.03 -4.24
N GLU A 20 -4.58 4.66 -3.41
CA GLU A 20 -4.46 4.27 -1.99
C GLU A 20 -5.79 4.46 -1.23
N ASP A 21 -6.62 5.42 -1.64
CA ASP A 21 -7.98 5.66 -1.14
C ASP A 21 -8.97 4.56 -1.55
N LEU A 22 -8.65 3.81 -2.62
CA LEU A 22 -9.48 2.74 -3.17
C LEU A 22 -9.04 1.34 -2.72
N SER A 23 -7.89 1.22 -2.06
CA SER A 23 -7.28 -0.06 -1.74
C SER A 23 -6.44 0.02 -0.46
N PRO A 24 -6.94 -0.50 0.67
CA PRO A 24 -6.14 -0.61 1.89
C PRO A 24 -4.88 -1.47 1.70
N ALA A 25 -4.88 -2.44 0.77
CA ALA A 25 -3.68 -3.19 0.42
C ALA A 25 -2.60 -2.32 -0.22
N LEU A 26 -2.99 -1.44 -1.16
CA LEU A 26 -2.07 -0.49 -1.76
C LEU A 26 -1.57 0.54 -0.74
N ALA A 27 -2.46 1.05 0.12
CA ALA A 27 -2.09 1.95 1.21
C ALA A 27 -1.06 1.30 2.15
N LEU A 28 -1.27 0.04 2.54
CA LEU A 28 -0.30 -0.72 3.36
C LEU A 28 1.06 -0.84 2.65
N VAL A 29 1.09 -1.25 1.38
CA VAL A 29 2.34 -1.40 0.62
C VAL A 29 3.10 -0.07 0.50
N ASN A 30 2.38 1.04 0.36
CA ASN A 30 2.97 2.36 0.20
C ASN A 30 3.34 3.05 1.50
N THR A 31 3.12 2.43 2.67
CA THR A 31 3.77 2.85 3.92
C THR A 31 5.29 2.78 3.81
N ARG A 32 5.82 1.87 2.98
CA ARG A 32 7.23 1.87 2.59
C ARG A 32 7.45 2.87 1.46
N HIS A 33 8.31 3.84 1.67
CA HIS A 33 8.69 4.81 0.67
C HIS A 33 10.21 5.00 0.61
N ARG A 34 10.67 5.79 -0.38
CA ARG A 34 12.10 6.02 -0.62
C ARG A 34 12.83 6.53 0.63
N ASP A 35 12.15 7.45 1.32
CA ASP A 35 12.75 8.26 2.38
C ASP A 35 12.39 7.76 3.79
N GLY A 36 11.74 6.60 3.94
CA GLY A 36 11.28 6.10 5.24
C GLY A 36 10.20 5.03 5.19
N ASP A 37 9.61 4.81 6.37
CA ASP A 37 8.58 3.81 6.63
C ASP A 37 7.51 4.41 7.57
N ASP A 38 6.30 4.56 7.05
CA ASP A 38 5.14 5.11 7.77
C ASP A 38 4.27 4.03 8.44
N LEU A 39 4.73 2.77 8.48
CA LEU A 39 3.93 1.66 9.02
C LEU A 39 3.45 1.87 10.47
N PRO A 40 4.27 2.36 11.42
CA PRO A 40 3.80 2.63 12.79
C PRO A 40 2.65 3.64 12.84
N SER A 41 2.77 4.74 12.10
CA SER A 41 1.71 5.76 12.01
C SER A 41 0.45 5.21 11.34
N TRP A 42 0.61 4.38 10.30
CA TRP A 42 -0.52 3.72 9.64
C TRP A 42 -1.24 2.74 10.57
N LEU A 43 -0.52 1.98 11.41
CA LEU A 43 -1.13 1.09 12.42
C LEU A 43 -1.93 1.89 13.46
N ALA A 44 -1.40 3.03 13.90
CA ALA A 44 -2.10 3.93 14.80
C ALA A 44 -3.39 4.49 14.15
N ASP A 45 -3.33 4.90 12.86
CA ASP A 45 -4.51 5.33 12.09
C ASP A 45 -5.55 4.20 11.97
N GLN A 46 -5.12 2.93 11.89
CA GLN A 46 -5.99 1.75 11.92
C GLN A 46 -6.43 1.35 13.34
N THR A 47 -6.03 2.10 14.37
CA THR A 47 -6.28 1.82 15.79
C THR A 47 -5.87 0.39 16.18
N LEU A 48 -4.68 0.00 15.72
CA LEU A 48 -3.98 -1.25 16.02
C LEU A 48 -2.81 -0.99 16.98
N ALA A 49 -2.50 -1.97 17.83
CA ALA A 49 -1.42 -1.86 18.79
C ALA A 49 -0.04 -2.02 18.12
N ASP A 50 0.99 -1.39 18.68
CA ASP A 50 2.38 -1.51 18.20
C ASP A 50 2.88 -2.96 18.19
N SER A 51 2.33 -3.83 19.04
CA SER A 51 2.64 -5.27 19.05
C SER A 51 2.28 -6.00 17.76
N GLU A 52 1.43 -5.40 16.91
CA GLU A 52 1.05 -5.96 15.60
C GLU A 52 2.01 -5.55 14.47
N HIS A 53 3.05 -4.76 14.76
CA HIS A 53 3.99 -4.27 13.75
C HIS A 53 4.52 -5.39 12.85
N ASP A 54 5.10 -6.43 13.46
CA ASP A 54 5.68 -7.56 12.72
C ASP A 54 4.66 -8.26 11.81
N ARG A 55 3.39 -8.36 12.24
CA ARG A 55 2.31 -8.97 11.45
C ARG A 55 2.06 -8.16 10.17
N PHE A 56 1.91 -6.85 10.31
CA PHE A 56 1.61 -5.99 9.17
C PHE A 56 2.83 -5.70 8.31
N GLN A 57 4.05 -5.73 8.87
CA GLN A 57 5.27 -5.69 8.09
C GLN A 57 5.37 -6.94 7.20
N ARG A 58 5.13 -8.14 7.74
CA ARG A 58 5.11 -9.37 6.93
C ARG A 58 4.03 -9.32 5.84
N LEU A 59 2.80 -8.97 6.20
CA LEU A 59 1.71 -8.83 5.22
C LEU A 59 2.06 -7.81 4.13
N ARG A 60 2.69 -6.69 4.49
CA ARG A 60 3.14 -5.68 3.53
C ARG A 60 4.13 -6.25 2.53
N GLU A 61 5.14 -6.99 2.96
CA GLU A 61 6.13 -7.57 2.06
C GLU A 61 5.51 -8.65 1.15
N VAL A 62 4.60 -9.47 1.66
CA VAL A 62 3.83 -10.45 0.87
C VAL A 62 3.00 -9.76 -0.21
N VAL A 63 2.15 -8.80 0.15
CA VAL A 63 1.29 -8.08 -0.80
C VAL A 63 2.15 -7.32 -1.82
N ARG A 64 3.27 -6.73 -1.38
CA ARG A 64 4.20 -6.05 -2.27
C ARG A 64 4.83 -7.00 -3.28
N GLU A 65 5.25 -8.20 -2.88
CA GLU A 65 5.80 -9.21 -3.79
C GLU A 65 4.80 -9.55 -4.89
N LEU A 66 3.55 -9.81 -4.53
CA LEU A 66 2.47 -10.15 -5.46
C LEU A 66 2.14 -8.99 -6.41
N PHE A 67 2.09 -7.77 -5.89
CA PHE A 67 1.84 -6.56 -6.70
C PHE A 67 2.98 -6.33 -7.70
N LEU A 68 4.24 -6.47 -7.27
CA LEU A 68 5.39 -6.36 -8.16
C LEU A 68 5.35 -7.44 -9.23
N ALA A 69 5.07 -8.69 -8.86
CA ALA A 69 4.93 -9.81 -9.79
C ALA A 69 3.92 -9.50 -10.90
N ARG A 70 2.76 -8.94 -10.52
CA ARG A 70 1.71 -8.54 -11.46
C ARG A 70 2.15 -7.41 -12.40
N THR A 71 2.88 -6.41 -11.89
CA THR A 71 3.38 -5.29 -12.71
C THR A 71 4.51 -5.70 -13.65
N GLU A 72 5.31 -6.70 -13.26
CA GLU A 72 6.45 -7.21 -14.01
C GLU A 72 6.05 -8.37 -14.95
N SER A 73 4.78 -8.78 -14.93
CA SER A 73 4.27 -9.93 -15.69
C SER A 73 5.06 -11.22 -15.43
N ARG A 74 5.47 -11.43 -14.17
CA ARG A 74 6.18 -12.63 -13.70
C ARG A 74 5.30 -13.46 -12.78
N GLN A 75 5.65 -14.73 -12.61
CA GLN A 75 5.04 -15.56 -11.58
C GLN A 75 5.46 -15.06 -10.19
N PRO A 76 4.53 -14.94 -9.22
CA PRO A 76 4.87 -14.59 -7.85
C PRO A 76 5.62 -15.73 -7.15
N ALA A 77 6.26 -15.40 -6.04
CA ALA A 77 6.86 -16.41 -5.16
C ALA A 77 5.76 -17.34 -4.60
N PRO A 78 5.92 -18.68 -4.66
CA PRO A 78 4.94 -19.61 -4.09
C PRO A 78 4.69 -19.38 -2.60
N SER A 79 5.71 -18.96 -1.85
CA SER A 79 5.58 -18.61 -0.43
C SER A 79 4.66 -17.41 -0.20
N ALA A 80 4.74 -16.37 -1.06
CA ALA A 80 3.87 -15.20 -0.94
C ALA A 80 2.40 -15.56 -1.16
N LEU A 81 2.10 -16.46 -2.10
CA LEU A 81 0.75 -17.00 -2.28
C LEU A 81 0.27 -17.75 -1.02
N SER A 82 1.09 -18.66 -0.50
CA SER A 82 0.75 -19.43 0.70
C SER A 82 0.53 -18.55 1.92
N GLU A 83 1.40 -17.56 2.14
CA GLU A 83 1.31 -16.64 3.28
C GLU A 83 0.07 -15.73 3.18
N LEU A 84 -0.29 -15.26 1.98
CA LEU A 84 -1.53 -14.51 1.77
C LEU A 84 -2.76 -15.35 2.13
N ASP A 85 -2.77 -16.60 1.67
CA ASP A 85 -3.85 -17.55 1.97
C ASP A 85 -3.93 -17.87 3.47
N ASP A 86 -2.78 -17.98 4.15
CA ASP A 86 -2.74 -18.18 5.61
C ASP A 86 -3.33 -16.99 6.36
N VAL A 87 -3.03 -15.75 5.94
CA VAL A 87 -3.63 -14.55 6.53
C VAL A 87 -5.15 -14.56 6.40
N LEU A 88 -5.69 -14.97 5.26
CA LEU A 88 -7.13 -15.12 5.04
C LEU A 88 -7.76 -16.21 5.92
N ARG A 89 -7.04 -17.32 6.14
CA ARG A 89 -7.49 -18.44 6.98
C ARG A 89 -7.59 -18.08 8.46
N VAL A 90 -6.76 -17.16 8.96
CA VAL A 90 -6.76 -16.78 10.39
C VAL A 90 -8.06 -16.09 10.82
N ALA A 91 -8.63 -15.25 9.96
CA ALA A 91 -9.91 -14.59 10.21
C ALA A 91 -10.85 -14.73 9.01
N PRO A 92 -11.49 -15.90 8.84
CA PRO A 92 -12.43 -16.11 7.75
C PRO A 92 -13.62 -15.15 7.86
N GLY A 93 -13.93 -14.49 6.75
CA GLY A 93 -15.07 -13.60 6.62
C GLY A 93 -15.87 -13.93 5.38
N THR A 94 -17.16 -13.64 5.42
CA THR A 94 -18.02 -13.65 4.24
C THR A 94 -18.38 -12.22 3.86
N PRO A 95 -18.33 -11.85 2.56
CA PRO A 95 -18.83 -10.56 2.13
C PRO A 95 -20.34 -10.48 2.42
N ALA A 96 -20.77 -9.35 2.94
CA ALA A 96 -22.17 -9.05 3.19
C ALA A 96 -22.52 -7.70 2.57
N LEU A 97 -23.75 -7.60 2.05
CA LEU A 97 -24.33 -6.34 1.63
C LEU A 97 -25.00 -5.69 2.83
N THR A 98 -24.61 -4.46 3.14
CA THR A 98 -25.27 -3.62 4.11
C THR A 98 -26.10 -2.57 3.36
N TRP A 99 -27.41 -2.60 3.62
CA TRP A 99 -28.37 -1.71 2.95
C TRP A 99 -28.50 -0.40 3.73
N ALA A 100 -27.60 0.54 3.41
CA ALA A 100 -27.58 1.93 3.90
C ALA A 100 -27.71 2.90 2.71
N GLU A 101 -27.53 4.21 2.94
CA GLU A 101 -27.52 5.23 1.87
C GLU A 101 -26.12 5.86 1.77
N PRO A 102 -25.30 5.51 0.75
CA PRO A 102 -25.51 4.47 -0.26
C PRO A 102 -25.29 3.03 0.29
N PRO A 103 -25.79 1.98 -0.38
CA PRO A 103 -25.48 0.61 0.00
C PRO A 103 -23.99 0.29 -0.17
N HIS A 104 -23.42 -0.47 0.75
CA HIS A 104 -21.99 -0.79 0.73
C HIS A 104 -21.72 -2.24 1.16
N ARG A 105 -20.53 -2.72 0.76
CA ARG A 105 -20.02 -4.02 1.16
C ARG A 105 -19.41 -3.92 2.56
N GLU A 106 -19.72 -4.90 3.39
CA GLU A 106 -19.05 -5.14 4.67
C GLU A 106 -18.59 -6.59 4.77
N TRP A 107 -17.75 -6.87 5.76
CA TRP A 107 -17.36 -8.23 6.09
C TRP A 107 -18.06 -8.72 7.36
N ARG A 108 -18.70 -9.88 7.27
CA ARG A 108 -19.16 -10.63 8.44
C ARG A 108 -18.10 -11.66 8.80
N TRP A 109 -17.40 -11.41 9.89
CA TRP A 109 -16.31 -12.23 10.35
C TRP A 109 -16.80 -13.33 11.28
N LEU A 110 -16.24 -14.55 11.13
CA LEU A 110 -16.58 -15.68 11.98
C LEU A 110 -15.80 -15.67 13.32
N GLY A 111 -14.76 -14.84 13.43
CA GLY A 111 -13.91 -14.75 14.60
C GLY A 111 -12.70 -13.83 14.39
N GLY A 112 -11.64 -14.10 15.14
CA GLY A 112 -10.37 -13.38 15.07
C GLY A 112 -10.36 -12.11 15.93
N THR A 113 -9.17 -11.63 16.24
CA THR A 113 -8.91 -10.32 16.82
C THR A 113 -9.15 -9.22 15.78
N LYS A 114 -9.19 -7.96 16.22
CA LYS A 114 -9.26 -6.82 15.29
C LYS A 114 -8.11 -6.81 14.29
N ALA A 115 -6.89 -7.07 14.76
CA ALA A 115 -5.69 -7.11 13.93
C ALA A 115 -5.78 -8.19 12.84
N GLU A 116 -6.24 -9.38 13.20
CA GLU A 116 -6.40 -10.50 12.27
C GLU A 116 -7.47 -10.21 11.22
N ARG A 117 -8.62 -9.65 11.63
CA ARG A 117 -9.66 -9.24 10.67
C ARG A 117 -9.19 -8.13 9.74
N THR A 118 -8.45 -7.14 10.25
CA THR A 118 -7.87 -6.09 9.40
C THR A 118 -6.86 -6.66 8.41
N ALA A 119 -6.00 -7.59 8.85
CA ALA A 119 -5.05 -8.29 7.98
C ALA A 119 -5.77 -9.11 6.90
N ALA A 120 -6.81 -9.87 7.26
CA ALA A 120 -7.63 -10.63 6.31
C ALA A 120 -8.38 -9.72 5.31
N ALA A 121 -8.91 -8.59 5.76
CA ALA A 121 -9.56 -7.60 4.89
C ALA A 121 -8.58 -7.03 3.85
N ILE A 122 -7.34 -6.75 4.26
CA ILE A 122 -6.27 -6.27 3.37
C ILE A 122 -5.84 -7.36 2.39
N ALA A 123 -5.67 -8.60 2.86
CA ALA A 123 -5.34 -9.72 1.99
C ALA A 123 -6.41 -9.94 0.92
N ALA A 124 -7.69 -9.82 1.29
CA ALA A 124 -8.79 -9.91 0.34
C ALA A 124 -8.82 -8.74 -0.65
N ASP A 125 -8.59 -7.51 -0.20
CA ASP A 125 -8.46 -6.35 -1.10
C ASP A 125 -7.25 -6.49 -2.05
N ALA A 126 -6.15 -7.11 -1.61
CA ALA A 126 -5.01 -7.41 -2.48
C ALA A 126 -5.41 -8.36 -3.61
N ILE A 127 -6.22 -9.40 -3.33
CA ILE A 127 -6.78 -10.28 -4.36
C ILE A 127 -7.66 -9.48 -5.33
N ASP A 128 -8.54 -8.61 -4.82
CA ASP A 128 -9.41 -7.75 -5.64
C ASP A 128 -8.57 -6.82 -6.54
N VAL A 129 -7.47 -6.25 -6.03
CA VAL A 129 -6.54 -5.46 -6.84
C VAL A 129 -5.92 -6.31 -7.96
N LEU A 130 -5.37 -7.48 -7.62
CA LEU A 130 -4.64 -8.33 -8.57
C LEU A 130 -5.55 -8.86 -9.69
N THR A 131 -6.80 -9.19 -9.35
CA THR A 131 -7.76 -9.84 -10.26
C THR A 131 -8.62 -8.84 -11.03
N ALA A 132 -9.14 -7.79 -10.39
CA ALA A 132 -10.06 -6.85 -11.03
C ALA A 132 -9.38 -5.54 -11.50
N ARG A 133 -8.26 -5.15 -10.88
CA ARG A 133 -7.59 -3.87 -11.14
C ARG A 133 -6.13 -4.04 -11.58
N GLY A 134 -5.71 -5.26 -11.90
CA GLY A 134 -4.30 -5.60 -12.13
C GLY A 134 -3.67 -4.86 -13.31
N GLU A 135 -4.46 -4.50 -14.33
CA GLU A 135 -3.96 -3.70 -15.47
C GLU A 135 -3.73 -2.22 -15.13
N ALA A 136 -4.46 -1.69 -14.13
CA ALA A 136 -4.27 -0.34 -13.64
C ALA A 136 -3.10 -0.25 -12.66
N LEU A 137 -2.69 -1.37 -12.06
CA LEU A 137 -1.58 -1.43 -11.12
C LEU A 137 -0.24 -1.14 -11.83
N ALA A 138 0.54 -0.22 -11.28
CA ALA A 138 1.83 0.15 -11.82
C ALA A 138 2.83 0.52 -10.72
N GLN A 139 4.11 0.28 -10.97
CA GLN A 139 5.18 0.89 -10.20
C GLN A 139 5.35 2.36 -10.62
N CYS A 140 5.73 3.22 -9.67
CA CYS A 140 6.11 4.60 -10.00
C CYS A 140 7.46 4.60 -10.74
N PRO A 141 7.56 5.17 -11.96
CA PRO A 141 8.77 5.11 -12.78
C PRO A 141 9.83 6.15 -12.36
N ALA A 142 9.61 6.90 -11.28
CA ALA A 142 10.56 7.92 -10.85
C ALA A 142 11.81 7.27 -10.23
N PRO A 143 13.04 7.70 -10.58
CA PRO A 143 14.27 7.08 -10.08
C PRO A 143 14.29 6.95 -8.56
N GLY A 144 14.55 5.73 -8.07
CA GLY A 144 14.56 5.38 -6.64
C GLY A 144 13.21 5.44 -5.94
N CYS A 145 12.08 5.59 -6.65
CA CYS A 145 10.77 5.44 -6.03
C CYS A 145 10.43 3.95 -5.86
N VAL A 146 9.83 3.62 -4.73
CA VAL A 146 9.36 2.25 -4.42
C VAL A 146 7.85 2.15 -4.33
N LYS A 147 7.10 3.26 -4.48
CA LYS A 147 5.63 3.25 -4.41
C LYS A 147 5.00 2.60 -5.64
N LEU A 148 3.87 1.96 -5.41
CA LEU A 148 2.93 1.50 -6.44
C LEU A 148 1.74 2.49 -6.55
N LEU A 149 1.00 2.42 -7.64
CA LEU A 149 -0.21 3.21 -7.86
C LEU A 149 -1.24 2.42 -8.68
N LEU A 150 -2.52 2.76 -8.53
CA LEU A 150 -3.55 2.41 -9.50
C LEU A 150 -3.76 3.60 -10.45
N ARG A 151 -3.64 3.35 -11.74
CA ARG A 151 -3.85 4.35 -12.79
C ARG A 151 -5.34 4.66 -12.91
N THR A 152 -5.77 5.74 -12.25
CA THR A 152 -7.16 6.24 -12.34
C THR A 152 -7.49 6.87 -13.69
N HIS A 153 -6.48 7.33 -14.45
CA HIS A 153 -6.65 7.87 -15.80
C HIS A 153 -5.36 7.71 -16.63
N ARG A 154 -5.48 7.72 -17.97
CA ARG A 154 -4.36 7.45 -18.90
C ARG A 154 -3.11 8.32 -18.70
N ARG A 155 -3.28 9.57 -18.25
CA ARG A 155 -2.17 10.52 -17.99
C ARG A 155 -1.49 10.33 -16.63
N ARG A 156 -1.99 9.44 -15.75
CA ARG A 156 -1.43 9.23 -14.42
C ARG A 156 -0.27 8.24 -14.50
N HIS A 157 0.95 8.78 -14.49
CA HIS A 157 2.17 7.98 -14.59
C HIS A 157 3.00 7.94 -13.31
N TRP A 158 2.75 8.82 -12.34
CA TRP A 158 3.58 8.97 -11.14
C TRP A 158 2.73 8.97 -9.87
N CYS A 159 3.33 8.50 -8.77
CA CYS A 159 2.66 8.48 -7.47
C CYS A 159 2.48 9.87 -6.86
N SER A 160 3.23 10.88 -7.30
CA SER A 160 3.12 12.27 -6.82
C SER A 160 3.69 13.26 -7.82
N THR A 161 3.36 14.55 -7.65
CA THR A 161 3.94 15.66 -8.43
C THR A 161 5.46 15.68 -8.32
N ARG A 162 6.01 15.52 -7.10
CA ARG A 162 7.46 15.45 -6.83
C ARG A 162 8.15 14.33 -7.60
N CYS A 163 7.52 13.16 -7.74
CA CYS A 163 8.05 12.08 -8.56
C CYS A 163 8.04 12.44 -10.05
N GLY A 164 7.02 13.16 -10.53
CA GLY A 164 6.98 13.69 -11.89
C GLY A 164 8.07 14.72 -12.17
N ASP A 165 8.33 15.64 -11.23
CA ASP A 165 9.43 16.61 -11.33
C ASP A 165 10.79 15.92 -11.38
N ARG A 166 11.00 14.90 -10.54
CA ARG A 166 12.24 14.12 -10.54
C ARG A 166 12.50 13.43 -11.87
N VAL A 167 11.48 12.84 -12.50
CA VAL A 167 11.62 12.24 -13.84
C VAL A 167 11.96 13.29 -14.89
N ARG A 168 11.35 14.48 -14.81
CA ARG A 168 11.65 15.58 -15.75
C ARG A 168 13.09 16.09 -15.60
N ALA A 169 13.55 16.27 -14.36
CA ALA A 169 14.91 16.71 -14.06
C ALA A 169 15.95 15.69 -14.53
N ASP A 170 15.74 14.40 -14.24
CA ASP A 170 16.62 13.31 -14.66
C ASP A 170 16.82 13.27 -16.19
N ARG A 171 15.72 13.36 -16.94
CA ARG A 171 15.77 13.46 -18.42
C ARG A 171 16.52 14.68 -18.93
N HIS A 172 16.43 15.81 -18.23
CA HIS A 172 17.15 17.03 -18.59
C HIS A 172 18.67 16.84 -18.42
N TYR A 173 19.11 16.31 -17.28
CA TYR A 173 20.53 16.05 -17.02
C TYR A 173 21.13 14.99 -17.94
N HIS A 174 20.39 13.93 -18.27
CA HIS A 174 20.84 12.93 -19.23
C HIS A 174 21.01 13.48 -20.65
N ARG A 175 20.25 14.50 -21.04
CA ARG A 175 20.38 15.16 -22.35
C ARG A 175 21.52 16.17 -22.43
N GLN A 176 21.98 16.67 -21.27
CA GLN A 176 23.02 17.71 -21.18
C GLN A 176 24.41 17.15 -20.93
N ARG A 177 24.53 15.85 -20.64
CA ARG A 177 25.82 15.16 -20.56
C ARG A 177 26.19 14.64 -21.96
N PRO A 178 27.36 15.00 -22.50
CA PRO A 178 27.82 14.53 -23.81
C PRO A 178 28.10 13.03 -23.82
#